data_AF-A0A5A7NG23-F1
#
_entry.id   AF-A0A5A7NG23-F1
#
_cell.length_a   1.000
_cell.length_b   1.000
_cell.length_c   1.000
_cell.angle_alpha   90.00
_cell.angle_beta   90.00
_cell.angle_gamma   90.00
#
_symmetry.space_group_name_H-M   'P 1'
#
loop_
_entity.id
_entity.type
_entity.pdbx_description
1 polymer ?
#
loop_
_entity_poly.entity_id
_entity_poly.type
_entity_poly.pdbx_seq_one_letter_code
_entity_poly.pdbx_strand_id
1 'polypeptide(L)'
;MDQLAALRVFLKVAERGSFSMAARSLNQSKSAVSKLVSALEDHLGARLFYRTTRQVSLTEEGRAYVQRATRILEDLADADNAVSSLNAEPRGTLRISCALDFGLRHVAPALPEFLGQYPDLKIDVDFNDRFVDLVEEGYDLALRIGSLSDSSLIARKIAVARMVVAASPAYLSRSGTPLSPADLAGMIVFYIAGATILVSGPLLAPMGKASRCGCPARCGPIMGMH
;
A
#
# COMPACT_ATOMS: atom_id res chain seq x y z
N MET A 1 -28.94 -11.15 -20.88
CA MET A 1 -28.06 -11.83 -19.91
C MET A 1 -27.90 -10.91 -18.72
N ASP A 2 -27.90 -11.44 -17.49
CA ASP A 2 -27.34 -10.73 -16.35
C ASP A 2 -25.81 -10.85 -16.40
N GLN A 3 -25.14 -9.77 -16.81
CA GLN A 3 -23.68 -9.74 -17.00
C GLN A 3 -22.92 -9.83 -15.67
N LEU A 4 -23.44 -9.25 -14.59
CA LEU A 4 -22.81 -9.29 -13.27
C LEU A 4 -22.85 -10.71 -12.69
N ALA A 5 -23.98 -11.40 -12.84
CA ALA A 5 -24.06 -12.81 -12.49
C ALA A 5 -23.08 -13.65 -13.33
N ALA A 6 -22.96 -13.37 -14.63
CA ALA A 6 -22.02 -14.08 -15.50
C ALA A 6 -20.55 -13.82 -15.13
N LEU A 7 -20.20 -12.59 -14.76
CA LEU A 7 -18.88 -12.19 -14.24
C LEU A 7 -18.53 -12.95 -12.94
N ARG A 8 -19.45 -12.96 -11.96
CA ARG A 8 -19.26 -13.69 -10.69
C ARG A 8 -19.03 -15.19 -10.92
N VAL A 9 -19.80 -15.78 -11.82
CA VAL A 9 -19.67 -17.19 -12.19
C VAL A 9 -18.34 -17.45 -12.90
N PHE A 10 -17.97 -16.61 -13.87
CA PHE A 10 -16.70 -16.72 -14.59
C PHE A 10 -15.50 -16.71 -13.65
N LEU A 11 -15.40 -15.71 -12.76
CA LEU A 11 -14.32 -15.60 -11.79
C LEU A 11 -14.27 -16.81 -10.84
N LYS A 12 -15.44 -17.31 -10.39
CA LYS A 12 -15.48 -18.48 -9.52
C LYS A 12 -15.01 -19.75 -10.24
N VAL A 13 -15.31 -19.92 -11.53
CA VAL A 13 -14.79 -21.03 -12.34
C VAL A 13 -13.27 -20.91 -12.51
N ALA A 14 -12.76 -19.70 -12.74
CA ALA A 14 -11.33 -19.42 -12.83
C ALA A 14 -10.60 -19.74 -11.51
N GLU A 15 -11.15 -19.33 -10.36
CA GLU A 15 -10.63 -19.62 -9.02
C GLU A 15 -10.56 -21.13 -8.73
N ARG A 16 -11.61 -21.87 -9.09
CA ARG A 16 -11.75 -23.29 -8.73
C ARG A 16 -11.16 -24.25 -9.76
N GLY A 17 -10.81 -23.77 -10.96
CA GLY A 17 -10.33 -24.61 -12.06
C GLY A 17 -11.33 -25.69 -12.51
N SER A 18 -12.61 -25.57 -12.14
CA SER A 18 -13.63 -26.59 -12.36
C SER A 18 -15.04 -26.01 -12.32
N PHE A 19 -15.80 -26.21 -13.40
CA PHE A 19 -17.23 -25.87 -13.47
C PHE A 19 -18.06 -26.58 -12.39
N SER A 20 -17.74 -27.83 -12.08
CA SER A 20 -18.48 -28.60 -11.07
C SER A 20 -18.22 -28.07 -9.66
N MET A 21 -16.98 -27.68 -9.34
CA MET A 21 -16.65 -27.10 -8.03
C MET A 21 -17.20 -25.70 -7.87
N ALA A 22 -17.12 -24.87 -8.93
CA ALA A 22 -17.72 -23.54 -8.92
C ALA A 22 -19.24 -23.61 -8.73
N ALA A 23 -19.92 -24.50 -9.45
CA ALA A 23 -21.36 -24.73 -9.31
C ALA A 23 -21.77 -25.08 -7.87
N ARG A 24 -21.03 -25.99 -7.22
CA ARG A 24 -21.25 -26.33 -5.81
C ARG A 24 -21.04 -25.13 -4.89
N SER A 25 -19.99 -24.34 -5.11
CA SER A 25 -19.71 -23.15 -4.28
C SER A 25 -20.74 -22.03 -4.42
N LEU A 26 -21.46 -22.00 -5.55
CA LEU A 26 -22.47 -20.98 -5.86
C LEU A 26 -23.90 -21.48 -5.63
N ASN A 27 -24.09 -22.71 -5.13
CA ASN A 27 -25.40 -23.37 -5.02
C ASN A 27 -26.19 -23.36 -6.36
N GLN A 28 -25.48 -23.55 -7.47
CA GLN A 28 -26.07 -23.58 -8.82
C GLN A 28 -25.83 -24.94 -9.48
N SER A 29 -26.61 -25.26 -10.51
CA SER A 29 -26.35 -26.45 -11.33
C SER A 29 -25.17 -26.21 -12.28
N LYS A 30 -24.41 -27.27 -12.59
CA LYS A 30 -23.30 -27.20 -13.56
C LYS A 30 -23.76 -26.67 -14.93
N SER A 31 -24.98 -27.02 -15.34
CA SER A 31 -25.57 -26.54 -16.60
C SER A 31 -25.87 -25.05 -16.56
N ALA A 32 -26.34 -24.50 -15.44
CA ALA A 32 -26.56 -23.05 -15.28
C ALA A 32 -25.24 -22.27 -15.34
N VAL A 33 -24.21 -22.71 -14.62
CA VAL A 33 -22.86 -22.13 -14.66
C VAL A 33 -22.30 -22.15 -16.08
N SER A 34 -22.38 -23.29 -16.77
CA SER A 34 -21.90 -23.42 -18.16
C SER A 34 -22.65 -22.48 -19.12
N LYS A 35 -23.97 -22.32 -18.96
CA LYS A 35 -24.77 -21.39 -19.78
C LYS A 35 -24.37 -19.94 -19.56
N LEU A 36 -24.17 -19.52 -18.30
CA LEU A 36 -23.75 -18.15 -17.98
C LEU A 36 -22.37 -17.82 -18.54
N VAL A 37 -21.41 -18.74 -18.41
CA VAL A 37 -20.07 -18.55 -19.00
C VAL A 37 -20.13 -18.56 -20.52
N SER A 38 -20.89 -19.47 -21.14
CA SER A 38 -21.00 -19.52 -22.61
C SER A 38 -21.60 -18.24 -23.16
N ALA A 39 -22.67 -17.75 -22.56
CA ALA A 39 -23.31 -16.53 -23.04
C ALA A 39 -22.45 -15.27 -22.76
N LEU A 40 -21.50 -15.33 -21.83
CA LEU A 40 -20.51 -14.27 -21.59
C LEU A 40 -19.44 -14.30 -22.67
N GLU A 41 -18.93 -15.49 -23.01
CA GLU A 41 -18.03 -15.69 -24.15
C GLU A 41 -18.69 -15.20 -25.46
N ASP A 42 -19.97 -15.51 -25.68
CA ASP A 42 -20.73 -15.07 -26.85
C ASP A 42 -20.88 -13.54 -26.88
N HIS A 43 -21.13 -12.92 -25.72
CA HIS A 43 -21.23 -11.46 -25.62
C HIS A 43 -19.90 -10.76 -25.93
N LEU A 44 -18.78 -11.34 -25.48
CA LEU A 44 -17.44 -10.80 -25.69
C LEU A 44 -16.86 -11.15 -27.07
N GLY A 45 -17.46 -12.10 -27.79
CA GLY A 45 -16.93 -12.63 -29.04
C GLY A 45 -15.61 -13.40 -28.86
N ALA A 46 -15.29 -13.85 -27.64
CA ALA A 46 -14.01 -14.48 -27.30
C ALA A 46 -14.20 -15.66 -26.34
N ARG A 47 -13.37 -16.69 -26.49
CA ARG A 47 -13.30 -17.80 -25.53
C ARG A 47 -12.46 -17.38 -24.34
N LEU A 48 -12.97 -17.61 -23.13
CA LEU A 48 -12.27 -17.30 -21.89
C LEU A 48 -11.63 -18.55 -21.27
N PHE A 49 -12.15 -19.74 -21.59
CA PHE A 49 -11.60 -21.01 -21.12
C PHE A 49 -11.29 -21.98 -22.27
N TYR A 50 -10.21 -22.75 -22.11
CA TYR A 50 -10.01 -23.97 -22.86
C TYR A 50 -10.93 -25.07 -22.31
N ARG A 51 -11.89 -25.51 -23.12
CA ARG A 51 -12.82 -26.59 -22.75
C ARG A 51 -12.20 -27.95 -23.05
N THR A 52 -11.28 -28.41 -22.19
CA THR A 52 -10.78 -29.80 -22.25
C THR A 52 -11.49 -30.67 -21.21
N THR A 53 -11.58 -31.98 -21.45
CA THR A 53 -12.30 -32.94 -20.59
C THR A 53 -11.56 -33.27 -19.29
N ARG A 54 -10.33 -32.80 -19.10
CA ARG A 54 -9.51 -33.10 -17.90
C ARG A 54 -9.21 -31.89 -17.03
N GLN A 55 -9.15 -30.66 -17.56
CA GLN A 55 -8.90 -29.45 -16.79
C GLN A 55 -9.49 -28.21 -17.46
N VAL A 56 -9.96 -27.26 -16.64
CA VAL A 56 -10.36 -25.93 -17.09
C VAL A 56 -9.15 -25.00 -16.91
N SER A 57 -8.69 -24.39 -18.00
CA SER A 57 -7.62 -23.40 -17.99
C SER A 57 -8.05 -22.14 -18.74
N LEU A 58 -7.51 -20.99 -18.33
CA LEU A 58 -7.82 -19.70 -18.95
C LEU A 58 -7.06 -19.54 -20.27
N THR A 59 -7.74 -18.95 -21.25
CA THR A 59 -7.10 -18.39 -22.45
C THR A 59 -6.32 -17.13 -22.09
N GLU A 60 -5.60 -16.55 -23.06
CA GLU A 60 -4.93 -15.26 -22.86
C GLU A 60 -5.96 -14.16 -22.60
N GLU A 61 -7.03 -14.14 -23.39
CA GLU A 61 -8.18 -13.25 -23.25
C GLU A 61 -8.85 -13.47 -21.88
N GLY A 62 -9.00 -14.73 -21.46
CA GLY A 62 -9.52 -15.10 -20.16
C GLY A 62 -8.71 -14.51 -19.00
N ARG A 63 -7.37 -14.58 -19.06
CA ARG A 63 -6.50 -14.00 -18.02
C ARG A 63 -6.61 -12.48 -17.96
N ALA A 64 -6.58 -11.81 -19.11
CA ALA A 64 -6.76 -10.37 -19.17
C ALA A 64 -8.15 -9.96 -18.64
N TYR A 65 -9.18 -10.74 -18.97
CA TYR A 65 -10.55 -10.48 -18.54
C TYR A 65 -10.74 -10.70 -17.03
N VAL A 66 -10.09 -11.68 -16.41
CA VAL A 66 -10.09 -11.87 -14.94
C VAL A 66 -9.67 -10.60 -14.23
N GLN A 67 -8.54 -9.99 -14.64
CA GLN A 67 -8.02 -8.79 -13.97
C GLN A 67 -9.03 -7.63 -14.00
N ARG A 68 -9.69 -7.42 -15.15
CA ARG A 68 -10.69 -6.35 -15.31
C ARG A 68 -12.01 -6.69 -14.60
N ALA A 69 -12.45 -7.93 -14.69
CA ALA A 69 -13.67 -8.43 -14.08
C ALA A 69 -13.62 -8.36 -12.54
N THR A 70 -12.47 -8.68 -11.94
CA THR A 70 -12.28 -8.57 -10.48
C THR A 70 -12.47 -7.13 -10.03
N ARG A 71 -11.79 -6.17 -10.67
CA ARG A 71 -11.91 -4.73 -10.36
C ARG A 71 -13.35 -4.21 -10.47
N ILE A 72 -14.07 -4.62 -11.52
CA ILE A 72 -15.49 -4.20 -11.69
C ILE A 72 -16.36 -4.69 -10.53
N LEU A 73 -16.13 -5.91 -10.03
CA LEU A 73 -16.89 -6.42 -8.89
C LEU A 73 -16.47 -5.81 -7.56
N GLU A 74 -15.20 -5.43 -7.43
CA GLU A 74 -14.69 -4.65 -6.28
C GLU A 74 -15.33 -3.25 -6.27
N ASP A 75 -15.27 -2.52 -7.38
CA ASP A 75 -15.91 -1.19 -7.52
C ASP A 75 -17.42 -1.25 -7.23
N LEU A 76 -18.10 -2.31 -7.68
CA LEU A 76 -19.52 -2.51 -7.37
C LEU A 76 -19.73 -2.78 -5.87
N ALA A 77 -18.89 -3.62 -5.26
CA ALA A 77 -18.97 -3.87 -3.83
C ALA A 77 -18.69 -2.60 -3.03
N ASP A 78 -17.76 -1.75 -3.49
CA ASP A 78 -17.45 -0.46 -2.88
C ASP A 78 -18.59 0.54 -3.04
N ALA A 79 -19.29 0.55 -4.18
CA ALA A 79 -20.49 1.35 -4.36
C ALA A 79 -21.64 0.89 -3.43
N ASP A 80 -21.87 -0.43 -3.34
CA ASP A 80 -22.85 -1.02 -2.43
C ASP A 80 -22.49 -0.73 -0.96
N ASN A 81 -21.20 -0.81 -0.64
CA ASN A 81 -20.66 -0.46 0.67
C ASN A 81 -20.84 1.03 0.93
N ALA A 82 -20.54 1.94 0.00
CA ALA A 82 -20.70 3.38 0.21
C ALA A 82 -22.14 3.78 0.60
N VAL A 83 -23.14 3.06 0.09
CA VAL A 83 -24.55 3.23 0.49
C VAL A 83 -24.82 2.59 1.86
N SER A 84 -24.21 1.45 2.15
CA SER A 84 -24.33 0.73 3.43
C SER A 84 -23.52 1.37 4.58
N SER A 85 -22.46 2.10 4.26
CA SER A 85 -21.48 2.74 5.15
C SER A 85 -22.00 4.01 5.82
N LEU A 86 -23.21 4.46 5.50
CA LEU A 86 -23.91 5.42 6.35
C LEU A 86 -24.32 4.79 7.70
N ASN A 87 -24.30 3.46 7.85
CA ASN A 87 -24.67 2.77 9.11
C ASN A 87 -23.92 1.46 9.41
N ALA A 88 -22.96 1.00 8.60
CA ALA A 88 -22.30 -0.30 8.81
C ALA A 88 -20.93 -0.17 9.50
N GLU A 89 -20.71 -0.97 10.55
CA GLU A 89 -19.41 -1.09 11.23
C GLU A 89 -18.34 -1.67 10.28
N PRO A 90 -17.11 -1.12 10.26
CA PRO A 90 -15.98 -1.65 9.51
C PRO A 90 -15.67 -3.12 9.83
N ARG A 91 -15.52 -3.95 8.80
CA ARG A 91 -15.21 -5.39 8.91
C ARG A 91 -14.29 -5.85 7.79
N GLY A 92 -13.54 -6.93 8.01
CA GLY A 92 -12.61 -7.50 7.01
C GLY A 92 -11.14 -7.20 7.31
N THR A 93 -10.25 -7.31 6.33
CA THR A 93 -8.81 -7.01 6.52
C THR A 93 -8.47 -5.67 5.89
N LEU A 94 -7.94 -4.74 6.69
CA LEU A 94 -7.39 -3.46 6.24
C LEU A 94 -5.86 -3.59 6.10
N ARG A 95 -5.35 -3.45 4.88
CA ARG A 95 -3.92 -3.52 4.54
C ARG A 95 -3.31 -2.13 4.47
N ILE A 96 -2.34 -1.86 5.34
CA ILE A 96 -1.73 -0.55 5.50
C ILE A 96 -0.25 -0.64 5.20
N SER A 97 0.22 0.20 4.29
CA SER A 97 1.64 0.42 4.06
C SER A 97 2.09 1.65 4.85
N CYS A 98 3.03 1.52 5.77
CA CYS A 98 3.39 2.62 6.68
C CYS A 98 4.90 2.84 6.75
N ALA A 99 5.32 4.12 6.72
CA ALA A 99 6.69 4.52 7.06
C ALA A 99 7.08 3.94 8.42
N LEU A 100 8.24 3.28 8.48
CA LEU A 100 8.62 2.40 9.60
C LEU A 100 8.58 3.14 10.94
N ASP A 101 9.24 4.29 10.98
CA ASP A 101 9.38 5.07 12.20
C ASP A 101 8.06 5.65 12.72
N PHE A 102 7.24 6.17 11.79
CA PHE A 102 5.92 6.70 12.11
C PHE A 102 4.97 5.58 12.56
N GLY A 103 5.07 4.43 11.89
CA GLY A 103 4.28 3.25 12.18
C GLY A 103 4.50 2.73 13.59
N LEU A 104 5.76 2.58 13.99
CA LEU A 104 6.10 2.10 15.33
C LEU A 104 5.76 3.10 16.44
N ARG A 105 5.95 4.41 16.21
CA ARG A 105 5.73 5.43 17.24
C ARG A 105 4.28 5.86 17.41
N HIS A 106 3.48 5.82 16.34
CA HIS A 106 2.14 6.41 16.34
C HIS A 106 1.03 5.45 15.93
N VAL A 107 1.27 4.59 14.93
CA VAL A 107 0.23 3.68 14.43
C VAL A 107 0.07 2.48 15.36
N ALA A 108 1.16 1.73 15.60
CA ALA A 108 1.14 0.52 16.42
C ALA A 108 0.55 0.74 17.83
N PRO A 109 0.84 1.85 18.55
CA PRO A 109 0.22 2.12 19.85
C PRO A 109 -1.28 2.43 19.79
N ALA A 110 -1.81 2.91 18.65
CA ALA A 110 -3.23 3.22 18.48
C ALA A 110 -4.06 2.00 18.04
N LEU A 111 -3.43 0.95 17.49
CA LEU A 111 -4.13 -0.24 17.00
C LEU A 111 -4.96 -0.95 18.07
N PRO A 112 -4.52 -1.12 19.34
CA PRO A 112 -5.32 -1.84 20.33
C PRO A 112 -6.66 -1.17 20.63
N GLU A 113 -6.67 0.16 20.79
CA GLU A 113 -7.91 0.91 21.02
C GLU A 113 -8.83 0.85 19.79
N PHE A 114 -8.26 1.00 18.60
CA PHE A 114 -9.00 0.95 17.35
C PHE A 114 -9.62 -0.44 17.07
N LEU A 115 -8.86 -1.51 17.27
CA LEU A 115 -9.36 -2.89 17.16
C LEU A 115 -10.36 -3.23 18.28
N GLY A 116 -10.27 -2.55 19.43
CA GLY A 116 -11.28 -2.63 20.49
C GLY A 116 -12.63 -2.02 20.08
N GLN A 117 -12.62 -0.95 19.26
CA GLN A 117 -13.84 -0.37 18.69
C GLN A 117 -14.41 -1.19 17.54
N TYR A 118 -13.56 -1.90 16.78
CA TYR A 118 -13.96 -2.65 15.59
C TYR A 118 -13.45 -4.11 15.64
N PRO A 119 -14.10 -5.01 16.40
CA PRO A 119 -13.61 -6.36 16.66
C PRO A 119 -13.61 -7.28 15.43
N ASP A 120 -14.45 -6.99 14.43
CA ASP A 120 -14.54 -7.75 13.17
C ASP A 120 -13.52 -7.28 12.12
N LEU A 121 -12.70 -6.27 12.46
CA LEU A 121 -11.63 -5.77 11.62
C LEU A 121 -10.30 -6.47 11.96
N LYS A 122 -9.57 -6.86 10.92
CA LYS A 122 -8.19 -7.32 10.99
C LYS A 122 -7.31 -6.26 10.35
N ILE A 123 -6.14 -6.02 10.92
CA ILE A 123 -5.19 -5.06 10.38
C ILE A 123 -3.92 -5.80 10.01
N ASP A 124 -3.49 -5.59 8.77
CA ASP A 124 -2.22 -6.07 8.23
C ASP A 124 -1.37 -4.84 7.90
N VAL A 125 -0.29 -4.62 8.67
CA VAL A 125 0.58 -3.46 8.50
C VAL A 125 1.94 -3.89 8.01
N ASP A 126 2.33 -3.37 6.85
CA ASP A 126 3.69 -3.48 6.34
C ASP A 126 4.45 -2.20 6.68
N PHE A 127 5.44 -2.33 7.57
CA PHE A 127 6.34 -1.25 7.96
C PHE A 127 7.56 -1.23 7.04
N ASN A 128 7.55 -0.32 6.07
CA ASN A 128 8.65 -0.14 5.14
C ASN A 128 8.74 1.34 4.72
N ASP A 129 9.87 1.80 4.17
CA ASP A 129 10.05 3.19 3.73
C ASP A 129 10.05 3.35 2.19
N ARG A 130 9.64 2.31 1.45
CA ARG A 130 9.50 2.37 -0.01
C ARG A 130 8.19 3.06 -0.39
N PHE A 131 8.20 3.79 -1.50
CA PHE A 131 6.95 4.18 -2.14
C PHE A 131 6.34 2.92 -2.77
N VAL A 132 5.12 2.58 -2.34
CA VAL A 132 4.37 1.42 -2.84
C VAL A 132 3.32 1.87 -3.83
N ASP A 133 3.03 1.04 -4.82
CA ASP A 133 1.82 1.19 -5.62
C ASP A 133 0.67 0.55 -4.84
N LEU A 134 -0.23 1.38 -4.28
CA LEU A 134 -1.35 0.89 -3.48
C LEU A 134 -2.23 -0.10 -4.26
N VAL A 135 -2.43 0.15 -5.55
CA VAL A 135 -3.37 -0.61 -6.40
C VAL A 135 -2.73 -1.92 -6.86
N GLU A 136 -1.51 -1.87 -7.39
CA GLU A 136 -0.84 -3.08 -7.88
C GLU A 136 -0.46 -4.03 -6.73
N GLU A 137 -0.13 -3.49 -5.56
CA GLU A 137 0.33 -4.29 -4.42
C GLU A 137 -0.78 -4.65 -3.43
N GLY A 138 -2.00 -4.15 -3.65
CA GLY A 138 -3.18 -4.52 -2.87
C GLY A 138 -3.19 -3.98 -1.44
N TYR A 139 -2.75 -2.73 -1.27
CA TYR A 139 -2.90 -1.97 -0.02
C TYR A 139 -4.09 -1.02 -0.11
N ASP A 140 -4.83 -0.89 0.99
CA ASP A 140 -5.98 0.01 1.08
C ASP A 140 -5.55 1.44 1.44
N LEU A 141 -4.43 1.58 2.17
CA LEU A 141 -3.92 2.88 2.66
C LEU A 141 -2.39 2.91 2.72
N ALA A 142 -1.81 4.06 2.39
CA ALA A 142 -0.40 4.37 2.67
C ALA A 142 -0.25 5.55 3.65
N LEU A 143 0.57 5.36 4.68
CA LEU A 143 0.97 6.39 5.63
C LEU A 143 2.44 6.76 5.39
N ARG A 144 2.68 7.93 4.78
CA ARG A 144 4.00 8.35 4.30
C ARG A 144 4.38 9.75 4.78
N ILE A 145 5.69 9.96 4.94
CA ILE A 145 6.28 11.28 5.21
C ILE A 145 6.82 11.81 3.88
N GLY A 146 6.17 12.83 3.32
CA GLY A 146 6.58 13.45 2.06
C GLY A 146 5.41 14.00 1.27
N SER A 147 5.71 14.60 0.11
CA SER A 147 4.70 14.96 -0.88
C SER A 147 4.38 13.75 -1.75
N LEU A 148 3.10 13.53 -2.02
CA LEU A 148 2.67 12.56 -3.02
C LEU A 148 3.05 13.10 -4.42
N SER A 149 3.73 12.30 -5.23
CA SER A 149 3.90 12.60 -6.66
C SER A 149 2.55 12.52 -7.37
N ASP A 150 2.40 13.20 -8.52
CA ASP A 150 1.16 13.20 -9.31
C ASP A 150 0.60 11.79 -9.47
N SER A 151 -0.53 11.52 -8.83
CA SER A 151 -1.28 10.28 -8.94
C SER A 151 -2.76 10.57 -8.75
N SER A 152 -3.61 9.64 -9.17
CA SER A 152 -5.06 9.68 -8.93
C SER A 152 -5.44 9.38 -7.47
N LEU A 153 -4.48 9.19 -6.58
CA LEU A 153 -4.72 8.89 -5.17
C LEU A 153 -5.18 10.14 -4.40
N ILE A 154 -6.11 9.94 -3.46
CA ILE A 154 -6.54 11.00 -2.55
C ILE A 154 -5.54 11.10 -1.41
N ALA A 155 -4.82 12.22 -1.34
CA ALA A 155 -3.89 12.50 -0.24
C ALA A 155 -4.56 13.34 0.87
N ARG A 156 -4.43 12.89 2.12
CA ARG A 156 -4.84 13.66 3.31
C ARG A 156 -3.66 13.87 4.25
N LYS A 157 -3.38 15.11 4.60
CA LYS A 157 -2.37 15.44 5.62
C LYS A 157 -2.89 15.06 7.02
N ILE A 158 -2.16 14.22 7.73
CA ILE A 158 -2.51 13.73 9.08
C ILE A 158 -1.66 14.35 10.20
N ALA A 159 -0.40 14.68 9.91
CA ALA A 159 0.55 15.21 10.88
C ALA A 159 1.68 15.98 10.19
N VAL A 160 2.54 16.61 10.98
CA VAL A 160 3.80 17.24 10.55
C VAL A 160 4.95 16.60 11.29
N ALA A 161 5.88 15.99 10.58
CA ALA A 161 7.15 15.54 11.14
C ALA A 161 8.15 16.70 11.16
N ARG A 162 8.80 16.94 12.31
CA ARG A 162 9.88 17.92 12.45
C ARG A 162 11.21 17.20 12.49
N MET A 163 12.11 17.57 11.58
CA MET A 163 13.49 17.12 11.59
C MET A 163 14.29 17.91 12.63
N VAL A 164 15.08 17.21 13.44
CA VAL A 164 16.01 17.81 14.41
C VAL A 164 17.42 17.28 14.17
N VAL A 165 18.41 18.10 14.48
CA VAL A 165 19.82 17.66 14.55
C VAL A 165 20.09 17.34 16.01
N ALA A 166 20.62 16.15 16.26
CA ALA A 166 20.95 15.67 17.60
C ALA A 166 22.32 14.99 17.60
N ALA A 167 22.99 15.02 18.75
CA ALA A 167 24.27 14.36 18.96
C ALA A 167 24.36 13.88 20.42
N SER A 168 25.12 12.82 20.67
CA SER A 168 25.33 12.34 22.04
C SER A 168 26.21 13.32 22.83
N PRO A 169 25.99 13.49 24.15
CA PRO A 169 26.82 14.37 24.97
C PRO A 169 28.32 14.03 24.90
N ALA A 170 28.66 12.75 24.84
CA ALA A 170 30.03 12.27 24.71
C ALA A 170 30.69 12.60 23.36
N TYR A 171 29.91 12.77 22.29
CA TYR A 171 30.42 13.22 21.01
C TYR A 171 30.69 14.73 21.01
N LEU A 172 29.76 15.50 21.58
CA LEU A 172 29.88 16.96 21.69
C LEU A 172 31.02 17.38 22.61
N SER A 173 31.29 16.65 23.69
CA SER A 173 32.43 16.94 24.57
C SER A 173 33.78 16.77 23.88
N ARG A 174 33.87 15.85 22.91
CA ARG A 174 35.09 15.58 22.14
C ARG A 174 35.25 16.46 20.91
N SER A 175 34.15 16.79 20.23
CA SER A 175 34.16 17.41 18.90
C SER A 175 33.70 18.87 18.91
N GLY A 176 33.26 19.38 20.06
CA GLY A 176 32.63 20.70 20.20
C GLY A 176 31.14 20.68 19.86
N THR A 177 30.43 21.73 20.30
CA THR A 177 29.02 21.95 19.95
C THR A 177 28.91 22.90 18.76
N PRO A 178 28.33 22.46 17.62
CA PRO A 178 28.17 23.33 16.47
C PRO A 178 27.10 24.39 16.77
N LEU A 179 27.41 25.64 16.47
CA LEU A 179 26.52 26.80 16.65
C LEU A 179 25.91 27.26 15.32
N SER A 180 26.51 26.85 14.21
CA SER A 180 26.06 27.12 12.86
C SER A 180 26.08 25.86 11.98
N PRO A 181 25.29 25.80 10.89
CA PRO A 181 25.37 24.69 9.94
C PRO A 181 26.75 24.51 9.30
N ALA A 182 27.56 25.58 9.21
CA ALA A 182 28.91 25.49 8.65
C ALA A 182 29.87 24.69 9.55
N ASP A 183 29.64 24.70 10.85
CA ASP A 183 30.45 23.98 11.83
C ASP A 183 30.34 22.46 11.66
N LEU A 184 29.27 21.98 11.02
CA LEU A 184 29.05 20.56 10.72
C LEU A 184 30.03 20.01 9.67
N ALA A 185 30.67 20.87 8.86
CA ALA A 185 31.57 20.43 7.80
C ALA A 185 32.84 19.71 8.33
N GLY A 186 33.23 19.98 9.58
CA GLY A 186 34.34 19.31 10.26
C GLY A 186 33.93 18.10 11.12
N MET A 187 32.63 17.79 11.17
CA MET A 187 32.07 16.78 12.07
C MET A 187 31.68 15.51 11.30
N ILE A 188 31.66 14.38 12.01
CA ILE A 188 31.00 13.17 11.52
C ILE A 188 29.49 13.38 11.64
N VAL A 189 28.81 13.41 10.50
CA VAL A 189 27.35 13.55 10.43
C VAL A 189 26.75 12.30 9.81
N PHE A 190 25.71 11.78 10.46
CA PHE A 190 24.86 10.73 9.94
C PHE A 190 23.56 11.36 9.45
N TYR A 191 23.20 11.12 8.19
CA TYR A 191 21.89 11.46 7.67
C TYR A 191 21.34 10.29 6.84
N ILE A 192 20.03 10.11 6.92
CA ILE A 192 19.31 9.06 6.18
C ILE A 192 18.74 9.70 4.92
N ALA A 193 19.32 9.37 3.76
CA ALA A 193 18.80 9.75 2.46
C ALA A 193 18.15 8.51 1.83
N GLY A 194 16.84 8.32 2.05
CA GLY A 194 16.15 7.10 1.63
C GLY A 194 16.57 5.89 2.46
N ALA A 195 16.88 4.75 1.83
CA ALA A 195 17.25 3.51 2.51
C ALA A 195 18.75 3.40 2.86
N THR A 196 19.53 4.48 2.74
CA THR A 196 20.98 4.45 2.92
C THR A 196 21.43 5.45 3.99
N ILE A 197 22.23 4.94 4.94
CA ILE A 197 22.95 5.77 5.90
C ILE A 197 24.19 6.33 5.19
N LEU A 198 24.22 7.64 4.98
CA LEU A 198 25.42 8.33 4.52
C LEU A 198 26.17 8.87 5.72
N VAL A 199 27.45 8.53 5.80
CA VAL A 199 28.38 9.10 6.79
C VAL A 199 29.24 10.11 6.06
N SER A 200 29.03 11.40 6.33
CA SER A 200 29.99 12.43 5.92
C SER A 200 30.95 12.66 7.08
N GLY A 201 32.21 12.27 6.89
CA GLY A 201 33.32 12.70 7.75
C GLY A 201 33.95 14.00 7.24
N PRO A 202 34.96 14.56 7.93
CA PRO A 202 35.73 15.70 7.44
C PRO A 202 36.42 15.28 6.12
N LEU A 203 35.90 15.78 4.99
CA LEU A 203 36.31 15.36 3.66
C LEU A 203 37.60 16.08 3.25
N LEU A 204 38.72 15.36 3.15
CA LEU A 204 39.77 15.71 2.19
C LEU A 204 39.30 15.25 0.81
N ALA A 205 39.04 16.21 -0.09
CA ALA A 205 38.77 16.13 -1.55
C ALA A 205 37.37 16.61 -2.00
N PRO A 206 37.23 17.16 -3.23
CA PRO A 206 36.43 18.36 -3.48
C PRO A 206 34.95 18.09 -3.74
N MET A 207 34.15 19.10 -3.39
CA MET A 207 32.69 19.16 -3.51
C MET A 207 32.18 18.79 -4.90
N GLY A 208 31.59 17.60 -5.02
CA GLY A 208 30.59 17.29 -6.04
C GLY A 208 29.23 17.82 -5.58
N LYS A 209 28.74 18.87 -6.25
CA LYS A 209 27.41 19.51 -6.14
C LYS A 209 26.62 19.18 -4.87
N ALA A 210 26.68 20.10 -3.90
CA ALA A 210 25.69 20.24 -2.86
C ALA A 210 24.28 20.32 -3.50
N SER A 211 23.56 19.21 -3.51
CA SER A 211 22.11 19.23 -3.67
C SER A 211 21.58 20.03 -2.49
N ARG A 212 21.12 21.25 -2.78
CA ARG A 212 20.52 22.17 -1.81
C ARG A 212 19.58 21.38 -0.93
N CYS A 213 19.95 21.22 0.34
CA CYS A 213 19.01 20.80 1.37
C CYS A 213 17.93 21.89 1.37
N GLY A 214 16.78 21.61 0.77
CA GLY A 214 15.66 22.54 0.57
C GLY A 214 14.93 22.85 1.87
N CYS A 215 15.67 23.03 2.97
CA CYS A 215 15.14 23.38 4.27
C CYS A 215 15.21 24.91 4.41
N PRO A 216 14.13 25.65 4.17
CA PRO A 216 14.09 27.08 4.48
C PRO A 216 14.13 27.24 6.00
N ALA A 217 15.30 27.60 6.51
CA ALA A 217 15.55 28.35 7.73
C ALA A 217 14.54 28.14 8.90
N ARG A 218 14.88 27.23 9.81
CA ARG A 218 14.68 27.33 11.28
C ARG A 218 15.30 26.10 11.95
N CYS A 219 16.64 25.98 11.90
CA CYS A 219 17.35 25.04 12.77
C CYS A 219 17.24 25.58 14.20
N GLY A 220 16.38 24.96 15.02
CA GLY A 220 16.36 25.22 16.46
C GLY A 220 17.64 24.71 17.14
N PRO A 221 17.86 25.04 18.43
CA PRO A 221 19.03 24.58 19.17
C PRO A 221 19.10 23.05 19.19
N ILE A 222 20.31 22.51 19.02
CA ILE A 222 20.60 21.08 19.08
C ILE A 222 20.34 20.61 20.51
N MET A 223 19.32 19.78 20.70
CA MET A 223 19.01 19.18 21.99
C MET A 223 20.02 18.08 22.31
N GLY A 224 20.65 18.16 23.47
CA GLY A 224 21.35 17.01 24.05
C GLY A 224 20.33 15.96 24.50
N MET A 225 20.46 14.74 24.01
CA MET A 225 19.71 13.61 24.59
C MET A 225 20.36 13.23 25.93
N HIS A 226 19.55 13.20 26.98
CA HIS A 226 19.91 12.70 28.32
C HIS A 226 19.91 11.18 28.37
#